data_AF-A0A9P7BEJ5-F1
#
_entry.id   AF-A0A9P7BEJ5-F1
#
_cell.length_a   1.000
_cell.length_b   1.000
_cell.length_c   1.000
_cell.angle_alpha   90.00
_cell.angle_beta   90.00
_cell.angle_gamma   90.00
#
_symmetry.space_group_name_H-M   'P 1'
#
loop_
_entity.id
_entity.type
_entity.pdbx_description
1 polymer ?
#
loop_
_entity_poly.entity_id
_entity_poly.type
_entity_poly.pdbx_seq_one_letter_code
_entity_poly.pdbx_strand_id
1 'polypeptide(L)'
;MHLNENPVLMYIPMIILALFSIFVGYLAKDLYLGLGATFYNSIFIHPNNLVMIETEFSLSSLIKLLPLITSIIFSTILLVMYELFYDRIYIYNNNFVMKVYNFFNQKLYYDQILNNYGYRS
;
A
#
# COMPACT_ATOMS: atom_id res chain seq x y z
N MET A 1 16.63 -9.72 28.87
CA MET A 1 15.82 -8.67 28.20
C MET A 1 16.58 -7.36 28.37
N HIS A 2 17.63 -7.16 27.54
CA HIS A 2 18.31 -5.86 27.48
C HIS A 2 17.79 -5.20 26.21
N LEU A 3 16.77 -4.36 26.37
CA LEU A 3 16.41 -3.39 25.35
C LEU A 3 17.54 -2.38 25.34
N ASN A 4 18.53 -2.58 24.45
CA ASN A 4 19.43 -1.49 24.10
C ASN A 4 18.55 -0.44 23.43
N GLU A 5 18.38 0.67 24.14
CA GLU A 5 17.72 1.86 23.65
C GLU A 5 18.39 2.21 22.31
N ASN A 6 17.60 2.24 21.24
CA ASN A 6 18.13 2.65 19.95
C ASN A 6 18.81 4.00 20.12
N PRO A 7 19.99 4.22 19.52
CA PRO A 7 20.72 5.45 19.72
C PRO A 7 19.81 6.62 19.35
N VAL A 8 19.81 7.68 20.17
CA VAL A 8 18.94 8.86 19.97
C VAL A 8 19.05 9.42 18.55
N LEU A 9 20.21 9.23 17.92
CA LEU A 9 20.51 9.54 16.52
C LEU A 9 19.56 8.88 15.50
N MET A 10 18.97 7.72 15.79
CA MET A 10 18.02 7.03 14.91
C MET A 10 16.62 7.67 14.92
N TYR A 11 16.22 8.29 16.04
CA TYR A 11 14.93 8.98 16.12
C TYR A 11 14.91 10.28 15.31
N ILE A 12 16.06 10.94 15.16
CA ILE A 12 16.20 12.18 14.38
C ILE A 12 15.68 12.01 12.94
N PRO A 13 16.18 11.06 12.12
CA PRO A 13 15.66 10.85 10.78
C PRO A 13 14.19 10.39 10.80
N MET A 14 13.77 9.52 11.74
CA MET A 14 12.38 9.05 11.81
C MET A 14 11.39 10.19 12.02
N ILE A 15 11.68 11.12 12.92
CA ILE A 15 10.82 12.28 13.21
C ILE A 15 10.75 13.19 11.99
N ILE A 16 11.89 13.46 11.34
CA ILE A 16 11.94 14.27 10.12
C ILE A 16 11.09 13.63 9.01
N LEU A 17 11.24 12.32 8.78
CA LEU A 17 10.45 11.59 7.79
C LEU A 17 8.95 11.59 8.13
N ALA A 18 8.58 11.39 9.39
CA ALA A 18 7.18 11.40 9.83
C ALA A 18 6.52 12.77 9.62
N LEU A 19 7.22 13.86 9.95
CA LEU A 19 6.74 15.22 9.69
C LEU A 19 6.55 15.45 8.19
N PHE A 20 7.54 15.10 7.37
CA PHE A 20 7.40 15.23 5.91
C PHE A 20 6.27 14.37 5.35
N SER A 21 6.04 13.15 5.86
CA SER A 21 4.95 12.29 5.42
C SER A 21 3.56 12.90 5.65
N ILE A 22 3.40 13.74 6.68
CA ILE A 22 2.12 14.41 6.98
C ILE A 22 1.98 15.70 6.15
N PHE A 23 3.00 16.55 6.16
CA PHE A 23 2.89 17.91 5.59
C PHE A 23 3.10 17.95 4.08
N VAL A 24 4.04 17.17 3.54
CA VAL A 24 4.35 17.22 2.10
C VAL A 24 3.17 16.73 1.28
N GLY A 25 2.44 15.72 1.75
CA GLY A 25 1.25 15.22 1.07
C GLY A 25 0.17 16.30 0.90
N TYR A 26 -0.02 17.16 1.90
CA TYR A 26 -0.98 18.27 1.83
C TYR A 26 -0.48 19.41 0.94
N LEU A 27 0.77 19.85 1.12
CA LEU A 27 1.35 20.96 0.34
C LEU A 27 1.50 20.61 -1.14
N ALA A 28 1.86 19.36 -1.45
CA ALA A 28 2.06 18.90 -2.81
C ALA A 28 0.74 18.56 -3.53
N LYS A 29 -0.38 18.47 -2.81
CA LYS A 29 -1.69 18.17 -3.38
C LYS A 29 -2.06 19.18 -4.46
N ASP A 30 -1.96 20.48 -4.17
CA ASP A 30 -2.34 21.51 -5.14
C ASP A 30 -1.31 21.65 -6.28
N LEU A 31 -0.04 21.30 -6.02
CA LEU A 31 1.02 21.31 -7.03
C LEU A 31 0.91 20.16 -8.04
N TYR A 32 0.40 19.00 -7.64
CA TYR A 32 0.30 17.81 -8.51
C TYR A 32 -1.12 17.51 -8.98
N LEU A 33 -2.13 17.75 -8.14
CA LEU A 33 -3.54 17.47 -8.43
C LEU A 33 -4.36 18.76 -8.67
N GLY A 34 -3.76 19.94 -8.57
CA GLY A 34 -4.45 21.20 -8.84
C GLY A 34 -4.84 21.35 -10.30
N LEU A 35 -6.06 21.86 -10.55
CA LEU A 35 -6.55 22.19 -11.88
C LEU A 35 -5.63 23.25 -12.52
N GLY A 36 -4.83 22.84 -13.52
CA GLY A 36 -3.86 23.72 -14.19
C GLY A 36 -2.41 23.61 -13.69
N ALA A 37 -2.07 22.59 -12.88
CA ALA A 37 -0.69 22.30 -12.49
C ALA A 37 0.21 22.08 -13.71
N THR A 38 1.12 23.03 -13.98
CA THR A 38 2.02 23.02 -15.15
C THR A 38 3.11 21.95 -15.08
N PHE A 39 3.32 21.33 -13.91
CA PHE A 39 4.36 20.33 -13.70
C PHE A 39 4.05 18.95 -14.32
N TYR A 40 2.77 18.54 -14.35
CA TYR A 40 2.35 17.25 -14.91
C TYR A 40 1.58 17.38 -16.23
N ASN A 41 0.98 18.54 -16.50
CA ASN A 41 0.36 18.85 -17.79
C ASN A 41 1.39 19.23 -18.89
N SER A 42 2.70 19.07 -18.62
CA SER A 42 3.79 19.30 -19.59
C SER A 42 3.96 18.15 -20.59
N ILE A 43 3.36 16.99 -20.33
CA ILE A 43 3.20 15.92 -21.32
C ILE A 43 1.96 16.27 -22.13
N PHE A 44 2.10 16.39 -23.45
CA PHE A 44 1.02 16.82 -24.34
C PHE A 44 -0.14 15.79 -24.30
N ILE A 45 -1.16 16.05 -23.49
CA ILE A 45 -2.37 15.23 -23.41
C ILE A 45 -3.40 15.87 -24.34
N HIS A 46 -3.89 15.10 -25.31
CA HIS A 46 -4.93 15.57 -26.23
C HIS A 46 -6.19 15.97 -25.42
N PRO A 47 -6.83 17.12 -25.70
CA PRO A 47 -7.92 17.68 -24.88
C PRO A 47 -9.15 16.76 -24.74
N ASN A 48 -9.34 15.80 -25.65
CA ASN A 48 -10.38 14.76 -25.52
C ASN A 48 -10.12 13.71 -24.42
N ASN A 49 -8.91 13.63 -23.86
CA ASN A 49 -8.56 12.65 -22.83
C ASN A 49 -8.24 13.32 -21.49
N LEU A 50 -8.87 14.47 -21.20
CA LEU A 50 -8.74 15.17 -19.92
C LEU A 50 -9.59 14.50 -18.82
N VAL A 51 -9.26 13.24 -18.54
CA VAL A 51 -9.95 12.35 -17.58
C VAL A 51 -9.92 12.91 -16.16
N MET A 52 -8.92 13.70 -15.80
CA MET A 52 -8.77 14.24 -14.43
C MET A 52 -9.96 15.12 -14.02
N ILE A 53 -10.39 16.05 -14.88
CA ILE A 53 -11.53 16.93 -14.61
C ILE A 53 -12.81 16.10 -14.53
N GLU A 54 -13.00 15.19 -15.50
CA GLU A 54 -14.18 14.34 -15.54
C GLU A 54 -14.28 13.43 -14.31
N THR A 55 -13.17 12.87 -13.82
CA THR A 55 -13.17 11.99 -12.64
C THR A 55 -13.51 12.70 -11.33
N GLU A 56 -13.16 13.98 -11.16
CA GLU A 56 -13.52 14.72 -9.94
C GLU A 56 -15.01 15.03 -9.86
N PHE A 57 -15.66 15.31 -11.00
CA PHE A 57 -17.06 15.71 -11.06
C PHE A 57 -18.03 14.54 -11.32
N SER A 58 -17.60 13.45 -11.95
CA SER A 58 -18.46 12.31 -12.30
C SER A 58 -18.50 11.20 -11.24
N LEU A 59 -17.53 11.15 -10.31
CA LEU A 59 -17.53 10.11 -9.28
C LEU A 59 -18.60 10.35 -8.21
N SER A 60 -19.47 9.35 -8.03
CA SER A 60 -20.38 9.29 -6.89
C SER A 60 -19.58 9.27 -5.57
N SER A 61 -20.10 9.97 -4.55
CA SER A 61 -19.49 10.06 -3.22
C SER A 61 -19.22 8.69 -2.58
N LEU A 62 -20.08 7.69 -2.88
CA LEU A 62 -19.92 6.33 -2.39
C LEU A 62 -18.64 5.66 -2.91
N ILE A 63 -18.32 5.84 -4.20
CA ILE A 63 -17.13 5.24 -4.82
C ILE A 63 -15.86 5.88 -4.25
N LYS A 64 -15.91 7.19 -3.96
CA LYS A 64 -14.79 7.93 -3.36
C LYS A 64 -14.50 7.50 -1.92
N LEU A 65 -15.54 7.16 -1.15
CA LEU A 65 -15.42 6.73 0.24
C LEU A 65 -15.15 5.23 0.41
N LEU A 66 -15.48 4.41 -0.59
CA LEU A 66 -15.29 2.97 -0.57
C LEU A 66 -13.87 2.52 -0.17
N PRO A 67 -12.77 3.02 -0.78
CA PRO A 67 -11.42 2.61 -0.39
C PRO A 67 -11.06 2.99 1.06
N LEU A 68 -11.60 4.10 1.57
CA LEU A 68 -11.38 4.51 2.96
C LEU A 68 -12.12 3.58 3.92
N ILE A 69 -13.40 3.31 3.66
CA ILE A 69 -14.22 2.42 4.49
C ILE A 69 -13.63 1.00 4.49
N THR A 70 -13.24 0.47 3.33
CA THR A 70 -12.62 -0.86 3.26
C THR A 70 -11.30 -0.91 4.02
N SER A 71 -10.44 0.11 3.92
CA SER A 71 -9.16 0.13 4.66
C SER A 71 -9.35 0.06 6.18
N ILE A 72 -10.31 0.81 6.72
CA ILE A 72 -10.61 0.82 8.16
C ILE A 72 -11.20 -0.52 8.59
N ILE A 73 -12.16 -1.07 7.83
CA ILE A 73 -12.78 -2.36 8.13
C ILE A 73 -11.75 -3.49 8.10
N PHE A 74 -10.90 -3.56 7.08
CA PHE A 74 -9.86 -4.60 7.02
C PHE A 74 -8.86 -4.45 8.16
N SER A 75 -8.44 -3.23 8.50
CA SER A 75 -7.52 -2.98 9.60
C SER A 75 -8.09 -3.44 10.94
N THR A 76 -9.37 -3.16 11.22
CA THR A 76 -10.01 -3.58 12.48
C THR A 76 -10.24 -5.08 12.51
N ILE A 77 -10.68 -5.68 11.41
CA ILE A 77 -10.82 -7.15 11.30
C ILE A 77 -9.48 -7.83 11.57
N LEU A 78 -8.38 -7.35 10.96
CA LEU A 78 -7.05 -7.92 11.17
C LEU A 78 -6.64 -7.86 12.64
N LEU A 79 -6.82 -6.71 13.30
CA LEU A 79 -6.48 -6.54 14.71
C LEU A 79 -7.26 -7.52 15.59
N VAL A 80 -8.59 -7.59 15.40
CA VAL A 80 -9.47 -8.51 16.15
C VAL A 80 -9.08 -9.97 15.91
N MET A 81 -8.76 -10.34 14.67
CA MET A 81 -8.33 -11.68 14.32
C MET A 81 -7.04 -12.05 15.06
N TYR A 82 -6.02 -11.20 14.99
CA TYR A 82 -4.72 -11.48 15.63
C TYR A 82 -4.81 -11.55 17.16
N GLU A 83 -5.64 -10.73 17.79
CA GLU A 83 -5.73 -10.67 19.25
C GLU A 83 -6.65 -11.75 19.85
N LEU A 84 -7.80 -12.03 19.23
CA LEU A 84 -8.81 -12.94 19.80
C LEU A 84 -8.82 -14.34 19.21
N PHE A 85 -8.32 -14.52 17.99
CA PHE A 85 -8.42 -15.79 17.25
C PHE A 85 -7.06 -16.34 16.81
N TYR A 86 -5.99 -16.00 17.53
CA TYR A 86 -4.63 -16.45 17.25
C TYR A 86 -4.55 -17.96 17.00
N ASP A 87 -5.20 -18.78 17.84
CA ASP A 87 -5.19 -20.25 17.72
C ASP A 87 -5.83 -20.75 16.42
N ARG A 88 -6.82 -20.04 15.88
CA ARG A 88 -7.49 -20.39 14.61
C ARG A 88 -6.74 -19.87 13.38
N ILE A 89 -5.85 -18.90 13.56
CA ILE A 89 -4.98 -18.34 12.52
C ILE A 89 -3.73 -19.19 12.34
N TYR A 90 -3.45 -20.14 13.23
CA TYR A 90 -2.42 -21.14 13.00
C TYR A 90 -2.82 -22.03 11.81
N ILE A 91 -2.44 -21.57 10.60
CA ILE A 91 -2.80 -22.03 9.25
C ILE A 91 -2.48 -23.53 9.00
N TYR A 92 -1.82 -24.19 9.94
CA TYR A 92 -1.35 -25.57 9.79
C TYR A 92 -2.43 -26.64 9.88
N ASN A 93 -3.67 -26.31 10.27
CA ASN A 93 -4.71 -27.34 10.42
C ASN A 93 -5.35 -27.78 9.09
N ASN A 94 -5.19 -27.01 8.00
CA ASN A 94 -5.81 -27.34 6.71
C ASN A 94 -4.78 -27.38 5.57
N ASN A 95 -4.67 -28.54 4.92
CA ASN A 95 -3.77 -28.79 3.79
C ASN A 95 -3.97 -27.80 2.62
N PHE A 96 -5.19 -27.33 2.37
CA PHE A 96 -5.44 -26.34 1.31
C PHE A 96 -4.85 -24.98 1.66
N VAL A 97 -5.14 -24.48 2.87
CA VAL A 97 -4.67 -23.18 3.34
C VAL A 97 -3.14 -23.16 3.42
N MET A 98 -2.52 -24.26 3.85
CA MET A 98 -1.07 -24.41 3.87
C MET A 98 -0.45 -24.33 2.46
N LYS A 99 -1.07 -24.93 1.43
CA LYS A 99 -0.60 -24.82 0.05
C LYS A 99 -0.71 -23.39 -0.49
N VAL A 100 -1.83 -22.72 -0.22
CA VAL A 100 -2.04 -21.31 -0.61
C VAL A 100 -1.03 -20.41 0.10
N TYR A 101 -0.82 -20.62 1.41
CA TYR A 101 0.18 -19.89 2.18
C TYR A 101 1.59 -20.08 1.62
N ASN A 102 2.00 -21.33 1.36
CA ASN A 102 3.31 -21.62 0.76
C ASN A 102 3.48 -20.98 -0.62
N PHE A 103 2.40 -20.92 -1.41
CA PHE A 103 2.40 -20.26 -2.72
C PHE A 103 2.70 -18.75 -2.62
N PHE A 104 2.03 -18.04 -1.70
CA PHE A 104 2.32 -16.62 -1.47
C PHE A 104 3.67 -16.40 -0.77
N ASN A 105 4.07 -17.28 0.17
CA ASN A 105 5.33 -17.18 0.90
C ASN A 105 6.55 -17.35 -0.01
N GLN A 106 6.46 -18.16 -1.06
CA GLN A 106 7.53 -18.35 -2.05
C GLN A 106 7.49 -17.33 -3.19
N LYS A 107 6.92 -16.14 -2.96
CA LYS A 107 6.73 -15.07 -3.97
C LYS A 107 6.10 -15.60 -5.26
N LEU A 108 5.02 -16.37 -5.13
CA LEU A 108 4.29 -16.95 -6.26
C LEU A 108 5.16 -17.90 -7.11
N TYR A 109 6.22 -18.48 -6.54
CA TYR A 109 7.21 -19.32 -7.24
C TYR A 109 7.95 -18.62 -8.39
N TYR A 110 7.87 -17.30 -8.48
CA TYR A 110 8.47 -16.52 -9.56
C TYR A 110 9.98 -16.73 -9.66
N ASP A 111 10.66 -16.72 -8.51
CA ASP A 111 12.11 -16.95 -8.40
C ASP A 111 12.51 -18.36 -8.91
N GLN A 112 11.67 -19.39 -8.69
CA GLN A 112 11.96 -20.76 -9.14
C GLN A 112 11.77 -20.93 -10.64
N ILE A 113 10.75 -20.30 -11.22
CA ILE A 113 10.52 -20.30 -12.67
C ILE A 113 11.69 -19.60 -13.36
N LEU A 114 12.07 -18.41 -12.89
CA LEU A 114 13.21 -17.67 -13.45
C LEU A 114 14.52 -18.47 -13.36
N ASN A 115 14.79 -19.08 -12.21
CA ASN A 115 16.02 -19.86 -12.03
C ASN A 115 16.07 -21.12 -12.92
N ASN A 116 14.94 -21.81 -13.06
CA ASN A 116 14.87 -23.05 -13.83
C ASN A 116 14.88 -22.82 -15.35
N TYR A 117 14.18 -21.79 -15.83
CA TYR A 117 14.05 -21.52 -17.27
C TYR A 117 15.07 -20.51 -17.81
N GLY A 118 15.56 -19.58 -16.98
CA GLY A 118 16.48 -18.51 -17.42
C GLY A 118 17.96 -18.81 -17.20
N TYR A 119 18.32 -19.43 -16.06
CA TYR A 119 19.72 -19.63 -15.68
C TYR A 119 20.21 -21.08 -15.82
N ARG A 120 19.29 -22.05 -15.96
CA ARG A 120 19.59 -23.49 -16.02
C ARG A 120 19.21 -24.16 -17.36
N SER A 121 18.74 -23.41 -18.36
CA SER A 121 18.55 -23.91 -19.73
C SER A 121 19.83 -23.81 -20.56
#